data_AF-A0A497ICJ4-F1
#
_entry.id   AF-A0A497ICJ4-F1
#
_cell.length_a   1.000
_cell.length_b   1.000
_cell.length_c   1.000
_cell.angle_alpha   90.00
_cell.angle_beta   90.00
_cell.angle_gamma   90.00
#
_symmetry.space_group_name_H-M   'P 1'
#
loop_
_entity.id
_entity.type
_entity.pdbx_description
1 polymer ?
#
loop_
_entity_poly.entity_id
_entity_poly.type
_entity_poly.pdbx_seq_one_letter_code
_entity_poly.pdbx_strand_id
1 'polypeptide(L)'
;MIALALVALVLAGCTYPAPPTAPDTAVDFSTLWHDMWLPVAGTAIIIAAFFVSIAYMLGSALNNQMIIQWSKSELFQLFASALIVGGLFWLVSMIVAFSASLTGATGISCVGVPDVADKYASEDIAAAPCHIRVAQIYLEIMYENMFEMTRDLLVTGSLVSAISNFSITFEMLIPPWTSATFVPFSSLNMIFETLYFCFNTLTKMMILLKFQIYFLSYVWRALFPMLLVLGVILRTFWFTRRLGGLLIAIAIGIYVAMPLLYVLSYYILGGTSAGTYVVKIDPSAYGDITSEHEQLFESGGAYGTPYTLVEHPELQDMGDVAHRINSIENRNYVGDILSVAGSAAVAGSPVPIPGVPTENNWVVGDDGVLENTAKLLIYATFVPFMVLMTTISFIKGLSPLLGGDIEIAGITHLI
;
A
#
# COMPACT_ATOMS: atom_id res chain seq x y z
N MET A 1 8.99 11.98 38.61
CA MET A 1 9.93 13.03 38.19
C MET A 1 10.62 12.71 36.87
N ILE A 2 11.22 11.52 36.66
CA ILE A 2 11.86 11.14 35.38
C ILE A 2 10.89 11.19 34.19
N ALA A 3 9.65 10.68 34.32
CA ALA A 3 8.66 10.78 33.25
C ALA A 3 8.20 12.23 32.96
N LEU A 4 8.24 13.12 33.95
CA LEU A 4 7.91 14.52 33.76
C LEU A 4 9.06 15.26 33.06
N ALA A 5 10.31 14.86 33.33
CA ALA A 5 11.49 15.32 32.59
C ALA A 5 11.53 14.76 31.16
N LEU A 6 11.09 13.52 30.94
CA LEU A 6 11.01 12.90 29.61
C LEU A 6 9.86 13.46 28.78
N VAL A 7 8.69 13.70 29.39
CA VAL A 7 7.59 14.46 28.78
C VAL A 7 8.02 15.90 28.51
N ALA A 8 8.75 16.55 29.41
CA ALA A 8 9.31 17.88 29.16
C ALA A 8 10.39 17.88 28.06
N LEU A 9 11.14 16.80 27.87
CA LEU A 9 12.16 16.68 26.83
C LEU A 9 11.53 16.36 25.46
N VAL A 10 10.47 15.54 25.44
CA VAL A 10 9.62 15.31 24.26
C VAL A 10 8.88 16.59 23.87
N LEU A 11 8.37 17.36 24.84
CA LEU A 11 7.77 18.68 24.61
C LEU A 11 8.83 19.75 24.26
N ALA A 12 10.06 19.65 24.77
CA ALA A 12 11.15 20.56 24.42
C ALA A 12 11.62 20.38 22.97
N GLY A 13 11.53 19.15 22.43
CA GLY A 13 11.67 18.89 21.00
C GLY A 13 10.69 19.67 20.13
N CYS A 14 9.52 20.05 20.66
CA CYS A 14 8.55 20.92 20.00
C CYS A 14 8.87 22.42 20.12
N THR A 15 9.95 22.81 20.81
CA THR A 15 10.25 24.22 21.11
C THR A 15 11.54 24.74 20.50
N TYR A 16 12.23 24.00 19.63
CA TYR A 16 13.38 24.56 18.92
C TYR A 16 12.89 25.62 17.93
N PRO A 17 13.12 26.93 18.20
CA PRO A 17 12.70 27.96 17.28
C PRO A 17 13.60 27.86 16.04
N ALA A 18 12.99 27.75 14.87
CA ALA A 18 13.72 27.79 13.62
C ALA A 18 14.55 29.09 13.54
N PRO A 19 15.82 29.03 13.11
CA PRO A 19 16.64 30.22 12.98
C PRO A 19 15.95 31.22 12.02
N PRO A 20 15.87 32.52 12.38
CA PRO A 20 14.98 33.51 11.74
C PRO A 20 15.37 33.92 10.30
N THR A 21 16.28 33.18 9.66
CA THR A 21 16.75 33.48 8.30
C THR A 21 16.79 32.26 7.39
N ALA A 22 16.30 31.09 7.84
CA ALA A 22 16.10 29.97 6.93
C ALA A 22 14.83 30.27 6.08
N PRO A 23 14.86 30.08 4.75
CA PRO A 23 13.65 30.12 3.94
C PRO A 23 12.58 29.21 4.55
N ASP A 24 11.30 29.48 4.29
CA ASP A 24 10.08 28.82 4.80
C ASP A 24 9.98 27.29 4.55
N THR A 25 11.10 26.59 4.46
CA THR A 25 11.22 25.18 4.79
C THR A 25 10.87 24.99 6.27
N ALA A 26 9.57 24.91 6.56
CA ALA A 26 9.10 24.32 7.80
C ALA A 26 9.89 23.02 8.00
N VAL A 27 10.71 22.97 9.05
CA VAL A 27 11.53 21.78 9.34
C VAL A 27 10.53 20.67 9.57
N ASP A 28 10.37 19.83 8.55
CA ASP A 28 9.25 18.92 8.51
C ASP A 28 9.44 17.95 9.66
N PHE A 29 8.48 17.90 10.58
CA PHE A 29 8.57 17.13 11.82
C PHE A 29 8.94 15.68 11.52
N SER A 30 8.53 15.18 10.35
CA SER A 30 8.94 13.90 9.76
C SER A 30 10.47 13.73 9.77
N THR A 31 11.24 14.64 9.16
CA THR A 31 12.71 14.55 9.02
C THR A 31 13.42 14.49 10.36
N LEU A 32 12.97 15.32 11.30
CA LEU A 32 13.52 15.37 12.66
C LEU A 32 13.30 14.04 13.38
N TRP A 33 12.13 13.41 13.22
CA TRP A 33 11.87 12.11 13.83
C TRP A 33 12.56 10.94 13.12
N HIS A 34 12.70 11.00 11.80
CA HIS A 34 13.35 9.95 11.02
C HIS A 34 14.82 9.77 11.35
N ASP A 35 15.54 10.88 11.47
CA ASP A 35 16.97 10.82 11.71
C ASP A 35 17.30 10.81 13.21
N MET A 36 16.41 11.35 14.05
CA MET A 36 16.71 11.56 15.46
C MET A 36 16.08 10.56 16.43
N TRP A 37 15.22 9.63 16.01
CA TRP A 37 14.64 8.66 16.96
C TRP A 37 15.70 7.83 17.69
N LEU A 38 16.78 7.45 16.99
CA LEU A 38 17.88 6.68 17.57
C LEU A 38 18.73 7.51 18.55
N PRO A 39 19.16 8.73 18.22
CA PRO A 39 19.71 9.67 19.20
C PRO A 39 18.80 9.91 20.40
N VAL A 40 17.48 10.06 20.20
CA VAL A 40 16.51 10.26 21.28
C VAL A 40 16.42 9.03 22.18
N ALA A 41 16.35 7.82 21.62
CA ALA A 41 16.38 6.59 22.41
C ALA A 41 17.71 6.41 23.16
N GLY A 42 18.83 6.71 22.50
CA GLY A 42 20.17 6.66 23.10
C GLY A 42 20.33 7.65 24.27
N THR A 43 19.89 8.90 24.10
CA THR A 43 19.93 9.91 25.15
C THR A 43 19.02 9.53 26.33
N ALA A 44 17.85 8.96 26.08
CA ALA A 44 16.97 8.44 27.14
C ALA A 44 17.66 7.33 27.97
N ILE A 45 18.37 6.41 27.31
CA ILE A 45 19.15 5.34 27.98
C ILE A 45 20.28 5.94 28.81
N ILE A 46 21.02 6.92 28.27
CA ILE A 46 22.13 7.59 28.98
C ILE A 46 21.61 8.31 30.24
N ILE A 47 20.51 9.04 30.12
CA ILE A 47 19.88 9.73 31.25
C ILE A 47 19.43 8.71 32.32
N ALA A 48 18.79 7.62 31.91
CA ALA A 48 18.39 6.57 32.84
C ALA A 48 19.61 5.93 33.55
N ALA A 49 20.70 5.69 32.82
CA ALA A 49 21.92 5.11 33.36
C ALA A 49 22.57 6.03 34.39
N PHE A 50 22.56 7.34 34.12
CA PHE A 50 23.02 8.36 35.04
C PHE A 50 22.24 8.34 36.36
N PHE A 51 20.90 8.28 36.31
CA PHE A 51 20.07 8.21 37.52
C PHE A 51 20.28 6.93 38.32
N VAL A 52 20.38 5.77 37.66
CA VAL A 52 20.64 4.49 38.33
C VAL A 52 22.01 4.51 39.02
N SER A 53 23.02 5.13 38.38
CA SER A 53 24.36 5.30 38.94
C SER A 53 24.36 6.17 40.19
N ILE A 54 23.65 7.31 40.17
CA ILE A 54 23.51 8.18 41.34
C ILE A 54 22.80 7.44 42.48
N ALA A 55 21.72 6.73 42.18
CA ALA A 55 20.97 5.98 43.19
C ALA A 55 21.84 4.89 43.84
N TYR A 56 22.71 4.23 43.07
CA TYR A 56 23.66 3.26 43.60
C TYR A 56 24.69 3.93 44.53
N MET A 57 25.27 5.06 44.12
CA MET A 57 26.21 5.83 44.96
C MET A 57 25.55 6.30 46.27
N LEU A 58 24.30 6.78 46.19
CA LEU A 58 23.54 7.22 47.36
C LEU A 58 23.17 6.06 48.29
N GLY A 59 22.74 4.93 47.72
CA GLY A 59 22.47 3.70 48.48
C GLY A 59 23.70 3.19 49.21
N SER A 60 24.88 3.27 48.56
CA SER A 60 26.16 2.94 49.17
C SER A 60 26.57 3.93 50.27
N ALA A 61 26.37 5.23 50.06
CA ALA A 61 26.72 6.27 51.04
C ALA A 61 25.85 6.19 52.32
N LEU A 62 24.57 5.85 52.17
CA LEU A 62 23.63 5.68 53.26
C LEU A 62 23.64 4.27 53.87
N ASN A 63 24.43 3.36 53.29
CA ASN A 63 24.49 1.94 53.66
C ASN A 63 23.10 1.25 53.66
N ASN A 64 22.21 1.67 52.76
CA ASN A 64 20.85 1.14 52.66
C ASN A 64 20.79 0.01 51.62
N GLN A 65 20.70 -1.23 52.10
CA GLN A 65 20.66 -2.44 51.26
C GLN A 65 19.48 -2.46 50.27
N MET A 66 18.34 -1.83 50.63
CA MET A 66 17.16 -1.80 49.77
C MET A 66 17.40 -1.01 48.48
N ILE A 67 18.06 0.17 48.60
CA ILE A 67 18.37 1.02 47.43
C ILE A 67 19.40 0.32 46.55
N ILE A 68 20.41 -0.32 47.14
CA ILE A 68 21.43 -1.07 46.40
C ILE A 68 20.79 -2.21 45.59
N GLN A 69 19.89 -2.98 46.20
CA GLN A 69 19.19 -4.07 45.51
C GLN A 69 18.28 -3.55 44.39
N TRP A 70 17.56 -2.46 44.64
CA TRP A 70 16.75 -1.80 43.62
C TRP A 70 17.61 -1.35 42.43
N SER A 71 18.71 -0.62 42.67
CA SER A 71 19.62 -0.14 41.62
C SER A 71 20.24 -1.29 40.81
N LYS A 72 20.60 -2.41 41.44
CA LYS A 72 21.09 -3.61 40.73
C LYS A 72 20.02 -4.19 39.80
N SER A 73 18.77 -4.24 40.24
CA SER A 73 17.67 -4.74 39.41
C SER A 73 17.34 -3.82 38.23
N GLU A 74 17.44 -2.50 38.43
CA GLU A 74 17.21 -1.51 37.38
C GLU A 74 18.35 -1.47 36.36
N LEU A 75 19.60 -1.65 36.78
CA LEU A 75 20.75 -1.71 35.87
C LEU A 75 20.62 -2.87 34.86
N PHE A 76 20.16 -4.04 35.31
CA PHE A 76 19.94 -5.17 34.40
C PHE A 76 18.83 -4.89 33.38
N GLN A 77 17.77 -4.20 33.79
CA GLN A 77 16.67 -3.84 32.89
C GLN A 77 17.07 -2.75 31.90
N LEU A 78 17.91 -1.80 32.32
CA LEU A 78 18.47 -0.79 31.45
C LEU A 78 19.36 -1.43 30.39
N PHE A 79 20.20 -2.38 30.79
CA PHE A 79 21.01 -3.17 29.86
C PHE A 79 20.14 -3.93 28.85
N ALA A 80 19.09 -4.61 29.31
CA ALA A 80 18.14 -5.28 28.42
C ALA A 80 17.46 -4.30 27.44
N SER A 81 17.11 -3.08 27.90
CA SER A 81 16.49 -2.06 27.06
C SER A 81 17.46 -1.52 26.00
N ALA A 82 18.73 -1.33 26.36
CA ALA A 82 19.79 -0.96 25.41
C ALA A 82 20.01 -2.05 24.35
N LEU A 83 19.99 -3.32 24.75
CA LEU A 83 20.07 -4.45 23.83
C LEU A 83 18.88 -4.49 22.86
N ILE A 84 17.65 -4.24 23.36
CA ILE A 84 16.45 -4.17 22.50
C ILE A 84 16.58 -3.05 21.47
N VAL A 85 17.00 -1.84 21.86
CA VAL A 85 17.18 -0.71 20.92
C VAL A 85 18.28 -0.99 19.90
N GLY A 86 19.43 -1.55 20.33
CA GLY A 86 20.50 -1.93 19.41
C GLY A 86 20.10 -3.06 18.45
N GLY A 87 19.39 -4.07 18.96
CA GLY A 87 18.84 -5.15 18.14
C GLY A 87 17.79 -4.67 17.14
N LEU A 88 16.99 -3.67 17.52
CA LEU A 88 16.02 -3.02 16.64
C LEU A 88 16.68 -2.29 15.48
N PHE A 89 17.71 -1.50 15.77
CA PHE A 89 18.49 -0.83 14.75
C PHE A 89 19.06 -1.84 13.76
N TRP A 90 19.71 -2.89 14.27
CA TRP A 90 20.26 -3.97 13.44
C TRP A 90 19.18 -4.64 12.57
N LEU A 91 18.02 -4.94 13.14
CA LEU A 91 16.90 -5.57 12.44
C LEU A 91 16.35 -4.67 11.32
N VAL A 92 16.13 -3.37 11.59
CA VAL A 92 15.65 -2.42 10.57
C VAL A 92 16.67 -2.30 9.43
N SER A 93 17.97 -2.20 9.72
CA SER A 93 19.02 -2.19 8.69
C SER A 93 19.03 -3.47 7.87
N MET A 94 18.86 -4.63 8.51
CA MET A 94 18.77 -5.92 7.82
C MET A 94 17.56 -5.98 6.88
N ILE A 95 16.40 -5.47 7.31
CA ILE A 95 15.18 -5.43 6.49
C ILE A 95 15.33 -4.51 5.31
N VAL A 96 15.94 -3.33 5.48
CA VAL A 96 16.20 -2.42 4.37
C VAL A 96 17.10 -3.10 3.34
N ALA A 97 18.17 -3.77 3.78
CA ALA A 97 19.05 -4.54 2.89
C ALA A 97 18.31 -5.70 2.20
N PHE A 98 17.45 -6.42 2.93
CA PHE A 98 16.65 -7.52 2.39
C PHE A 98 15.58 -7.03 1.40
N SER A 99 14.92 -5.91 1.68
CA SER A 99 13.98 -5.30 0.73
C SER A 99 14.69 -4.84 -0.53
N ALA A 100 15.88 -4.25 -0.40
CA ALA A 100 16.66 -3.81 -1.55
C ALA A 100 17.16 -5.00 -2.40
N SER A 101 17.48 -6.15 -1.79
CA SER A 101 17.85 -7.34 -2.55
C SER A 101 16.66 -7.97 -3.27
N LEU A 102 15.46 -7.97 -2.66
CA LEU A 102 14.23 -8.41 -3.30
C LEU A 102 13.83 -7.50 -4.47
N THR A 103 13.96 -6.18 -4.30
CA THR A 103 13.56 -5.22 -5.34
C THR A 103 14.56 -5.12 -6.47
N GLY A 104 15.85 -5.40 -6.20
CA GLY A 104 16.87 -5.55 -7.25
C GLY A 104 16.51 -6.65 -8.26
N ALA A 105 15.79 -7.69 -7.83
CA ALA A 105 15.28 -8.72 -8.74
C ALA A 105 14.08 -8.25 -9.58
N THR A 106 13.35 -7.23 -9.13
CA THR A 106 12.19 -6.66 -9.85
C THR A 106 12.53 -5.40 -10.65
N GLY A 107 13.80 -4.97 -10.67
CA GLY A 107 14.23 -3.73 -11.34
C GLY A 107 13.90 -2.43 -10.59
N ILE A 108 13.32 -2.50 -9.39
CA ILE A 108 13.01 -1.30 -8.59
C ILE A 108 14.23 -0.96 -7.73
N SER A 109 14.94 0.12 -8.10
CA SER A 109 16.01 0.67 -7.27
C SER A 109 15.43 1.52 -6.14
N CYS A 110 15.67 1.11 -4.90
CA CYS A 110 15.37 1.90 -3.71
C CYS A 110 16.45 2.95 -3.38
N VAL A 111 17.55 3.01 -4.15
CA VAL A 111 18.72 3.82 -3.82
C VAL A 111 18.83 4.97 -4.82
N GLY A 112 18.54 6.18 -4.36
CA GLY A 112 19.11 7.41 -4.92
C GLY A 112 18.77 7.75 -6.37
N VAL A 113 17.64 7.29 -6.91
CA VAL A 113 17.18 7.74 -8.24
C VAL A 113 16.06 8.77 -8.06
N PRO A 114 16.35 10.07 -8.23
CA PRO A 114 15.33 11.13 -8.29
C PRO A 114 14.51 11.14 -9.60
N ASP A 115 14.81 10.28 -10.58
CA ASP A 115 14.32 10.47 -11.95
C ASP A 115 13.26 9.50 -12.46
N VAL A 116 12.69 8.64 -11.61
CA VAL A 116 11.35 8.15 -11.96
C VAL A 116 10.42 9.27 -11.54
N ALA A 117 10.14 10.18 -12.49
CA ALA A 117 9.04 11.13 -12.45
C ALA A 117 7.73 10.33 -12.47
N ASP A 118 7.57 9.51 -11.43
CA ASP A 118 6.45 8.65 -11.21
C ASP A 118 5.26 9.56 -10.98
N LYS A 119 4.35 9.60 -11.94
CA LYS A 119 2.98 10.13 -11.82
C LYS A 119 2.30 9.74 -10.49
N TYR A 120 2.78 8.68 -9.84
CA TYR A 120 2.30 8.11 -8.59
C TYR A 120 3.12 8.48 -7.36
N ALA A 121 4.40 8.86 -7.48
CA ALA A 121 5.22 9.26 -6.34
C ALA A 121 4.93 10.72 -5.97
N SER A 122 3.96 10.92 -5.09
CA SER A 122 3.95 12.16 -4.31
C SER A 122 5.32 12.32 -3.63
N GLU A 123 5.78 13.56 -3.47
CA GLU A 123 7.05 13.89 -2.78
C GLU A 123 7.15 13.17 -1.41
N ASP A 124 5.99 12.92 -0.81
CA ASP A 124 5.77 12.12 0.39
C ASP A 124 6.23 10.65 0.32
N ILE A 125 6.09 9.99 -0.82
CA ILE A 125 6.47 8.57 -1.04
C ILE A 125 7.98 8.46 -1.25
N ALA A 126 8.62 9.47 -1.86
CA ALA A 126 10.06 9.46 -2.14
C ALA A 126 10.90 9.46 -0.85
N ALA A 127 10.40 10.10 0.21
CA ALA A 127 11.05 10.14 1.53
C ALA A 127 10.87 8.85 2.36
N ALA A 128 9.97 7.95 1.96
CA ALA A 128 9.69 6.73 2.72
C ALA A 128 10.85 5.71 2.59
N PRO A 129 11.14 4.93 3.65
CA PRO A 129 12.15 3.87 3.57
C PRO A 129 11.74 2.80 2.54
N CYS A 130 12.73 2.20 1.88
CA CYS A 130 12.56 1.27 0.74
C CYS A 130 11.39 0.28 0.88
N HIS A 131 11.33 -0.48 1.98
CA HIS A 131 10.30 -1.49 2.19
C HIS A 131 8.87 -0.90 2.26
N ILE A 132 8.71 0.32 2.77
CA ILE A 132 7.41 1.02 2.82
C ILE A 132 7.07 1.59 1.45
N ARG A 133 8.05 2.20 0.77
CA ARG A 133 7.87 2.74 -0.58
C ARG A 133 7.41 1.66 -1.55
N VAL A 134 8.06 0.49 -1.54
CA VAL A 134 7.68 -0.63 -2.42
C VAL A 134 6.30 -1.18 -2.08
N ALA A 135 5.96 -1.25 -0.79
CA ALA A 135 4.61 -1.64 -0.36
C ALA A 135 3.53 -0.65 -0.82
N GLN A 136 3.81 0.66 -0.78
CA GLN A 136 2.92 1.69 -1.31
C GLN A 136 2.75 1.57 -2.82
N ILE A 137 3.85 1.40 -3.56
CA ILE A 137 3.83 1.19 -5.02
C ILE A 137 2.97 -0.03 -5.38
N TYR A 138 3.11 -1.15 -4.67
CA TYR A 138 2.24 -2.32 -4.87
C TYR A 138 0.76 -1.98 -4.71
N LEU A 139 0.39 -1.29 -3.63
CA LEU A 139 -1.00 -0.92 -3.36
C LEU A 139 -1.54 0.08 -4.40
N GLU A 140 -0.71 1.00 -4.90
CA GLU A 140 -1.08 1.96 -5.94
C GLU A 140 -1.30 1.28 -7.28
N ILE A 141 -0.40 0.37 -7.68
CA ILE A 141 -0.56 -0.44 -8.89
C ILE A 141 -1.89 -1.23 -8.82
N MET A 142 -2.19 -1.85 -7.67
CA MET A 142 -3.46 -2.56 -7.50
C MET A 142 -4.67 -1.61 -7.58
N TYR A 143 -4.57 -0.42 -7.00
CA TYR A 143 -5.62 0.59 -7.09
C TYR A 143 -5.87 1.05 -8.54
N GLU A 144 -4.82 1.35 -9.30
CA GLU A 144 -4.95 1.80 -10.70
C GLU A 144 -5.56 0.70 -11.59
N ASN A 145 -5.11 -0.55 -11.44
CA ASN A 145 -5.73 -1.68 -12.14
C ASN A 145 -7.23 -1.81 -11.83
N MET A 146 -7.62 -1.61 -10.57
CA MET A 146 -9.04 -1.62 -10.19
C MET A 146 -9.79 -0.40 -10.71
N PHE A 147 -9.15 0.77 -10.76
CA PHE A 147 -9.74 2.01 -11.28
C PHE A 147 -10.03 1.89 -12.77
N GLU A 148 -9.07 1.44 -13.57
CA GLU A 148 -9.23 1.22 -15.01
C GLU A 148 -10.35 0.21 -15.29
N MET A 149 -10.34 -0.93 -14.59
CA MET A 149 -11.40 -1.92 -14.72
C MET A 149 -12.77 -1.37 -14.33
N THR A 150 -12.84 -0.57 -13.26
CA THR A 150 -14.09 0.06 -12.80
C THR A 150 -14.61 1.07 -13.83
N ARG A 151 -13.71 1.84 -14.47
CA ARG A 151 -14.06 2.76 -15.55
C ARG A 151 -14.63 2.02 -16.76
N ASP A 152 -14.01 0.92 -17.17
CA ASP A 152 -14.47 0.13 -18.31
C ASP A 152 -15.83 -0.53 -18.04
N LEU A 153 -16.02 -1.05 -16.81
CA LEU A 153 -17.31 -1.56 -16.34
C LEU A 153 -18.40 -0.48 -16.32
N LEU A 154 -18.07 0.75 -15.93
CA LEU A 154 -19.02 1.86 -15.89
C LEU A 154 -19.48 2.23 -17.31
N VAL A 155 -18.54 2.37 -18.24
CA VAL A 155 -18.86 2.69 -19.64
C VAL A 155 -19.69 1.57 -20.25
N THR A 156 -19.25 0.32 -20.12
CA THR A 156 -19.97 -0.85 -20.67
C THR A 156 -21.34 -1.02 -20.03
N GLY A 157 -21.43 -0.90 -18.70
CA GLY A 157 -22.68 -1.00 -17.95
C GLY A 157 -23.68 0.09 -18.32
N SER A 158 -23.21 1.32 -18.57
CA SER A 158 -24.08 2.43 -19.00
C SER A 158 -24.69 2.18 -20.39
N LEU A 159 -23.91 1.63 -21.33
CA LEU A 159 -24.38 1.28 -22.67
C LEU A 159 -25.35 0.10 -22.64
N VAL A 160 -25.03 -0.96 -21.90
CA VAL A 160 -25.92 -2.12 -21.73
C VAL A 160 -27.24 -1.70 -21.09
N SER A 161 -27.21 -0.81 -20.09
CA SER A 161 -28.41 -0.26 -19.45
C SER A 161 -29.25 0.59 -20.42
N ALA A 162 -28.60 1.42 -21.25
CA ALA A 162 -29.32 2.22 -22.25
C ALA A 162 -30.06 1.33 -23.27
N ILE A 163 -29.44 0.22 -23.68
CA ILE A 163 -30.04 -0.73 -24.63
C ILE A 163 -31.14 -1.58 -23.95
N SER A 164 -30.91 -2.04 -22.72
CA SER A 164 -31.85 -2.94 -22.03
C SER A 164 -33.18 -2.25 -21.68
N ASN A 165 -33.15 -0.94 -21.43
CA ASN A 165 -34.32 -0.13 -21.15
C ASN A 165 -35.11 0.29 -22.41
N PHE A 166 -34.66 -0.10 -23.61
CA PHE A 166 -35.40 0.17 -24.84
C PHE A 166 -36.70 -0.64 -24.88
N SER A 167 -37.84 0.03 -24.77
CA SER A 167 -39.16 -0.58 -24.90
C SER A 167 -40.00 0.20 -25.91
N ILE A 168 -40.69 -0.54 -26.77
CA ILE A 168 -41.64 0.03 -27.73
C ILE A 168 -43.04 -0.35 -27.24
N THR A 169 -43.83 0.65 -26.87
CA THR A 169 -45.23 0.44 -26.47
C THR A 169 -46.14 0.88 -27.61
N PHE A 170 -46.93 -0.05 -28.13
CA PHE A 170 -47.98 0.21 -29.09
C PHE A 170 -49.30 0.33 -28.36
N GLU A 171 -49.88 1.53 -28.39
CA GLU A 171 -51.25 1.76 -27.91
C GLU A 171 -52.23 1.46 -29.04
N MET A 172 -53.11 0.49 -28.83
CA MET A 172 -54.09 0.07 -29.84
C MET A 172 -55.47 0.62 -29.45
N LEU A 173 -56.13 1.29 -30.39
CA LEU A 173 -57.40 1.99 -30.18
C LEU A 173 -58.64 1.07 -30.09
N ILE A 174 -58.48 -0.24 -30.23
CA ILE A 174 -59.61 -1.19 -30.33
C ILE A 174 -59.63 -2.12 -29.09
N PRO A 175 -60.62 -1.99 -28.19
CA PRO A 175 -60.83 -2.94 -27.09
C PRO A 175 -61.03 -4.36 -27.66
N PRO A 176 -60.43 -5.43 -27.09
CA PRO A 176 -59.82 -5.54 -25.76
C PRO A 176 -58.30 -5.33 -25.69
N TRP A 177 -57.63 -5.00 -26.79
CA TRP A 177 -56.18 -4.90 -26.86
C TRP A 177 -55.75 -3.45 -26.58
N THR A 178 -55.69 -3.08 -25.30
CA THR A 178 -55.45 -1.67 -24.90
C THR A 178 -53.99 -1.24 -25.04
N SER A 179 -53.02 -2.15 -24.92
CA SER A 179 -51.61 -1.88 -25.24
C SER A 179 -50.80 -3.17 -25.39
N ALA A 180 -49.75 -3.12 -26.22
CA ALA A 180 -48.74 -4.16 -26.31
C ALA A 180 -47.35 -3.52 -26.17
N THR A 181 -46.58 -3.96 -25.17
CA THR A 181 -45.21 -3.50 -24.95
C THR A 181 -44.23 -4.57 -25.40
N PHE A 182 -43.33 -4.21 -26.31
CA PHE A 182 -42.25 -5.07 -26.78
C PHE A 182 -40.94 -4.61 -26.14
N VAL A 183 -40.28 -5.51 -25.40
CA VAL A 183 -38.98 -5.30 -24.77
C VAL A 183 -37.97 -6.25 -25.41
N PRO A 184 -37.35 -5.87 -26.54
CA PRO A 184 -36.50 -6.78 -27.32
C PRO A 184 -35.28 -7.29 -26.56
N PHE A 185 -34.83 -6.57 -25.52
CA PHE A 185 -33.55 -6.81 -24.85
C PHE A 185 -33.68 -7.20 -23.38
N SER A 186 -34.79 -7.85 -23.00
CA SER A 186 -35.04 -8.25 -21.61
C SER A 186 -33.94 -9.15 -21.02
N SER A 187 -33.18 -9.89 -21.84
CA SER A 187 -32.07 -10.75 -21.39
C SER A 187 -30.82 -9.98 -20.98
N LEU A 188 -30.62 -8.75 -21.49
CA LEU A 188 -29.46 -7.91 -21.13
C LEU A 188 -29.51 -7.45 -19.67
N ASN A 189 -30.68 -7.48 -19.03
CA ASN A 189 -30.81 -7.12 -17.61
C ASN A 189 -29.96 -8.02 -16.70
N MET A 190 -29.83 -9.32 -17.01
CA MET A 190 -28.99 -10.22 -16.22
C MET A 190 -27.49 -9.86 -16.33
N ILE A 191 -27.05 -9.47 -17.52
CA ILE A 191 -25.67 -9.00 -17.75
C ILE A 191 -25.44 -7.69 -17.01
N PHE A 192 -26.39 -6.76 -17.09
CA PHE A 192 -26.33 -5.49 -16.37
C PHE A 192 -26.23 -5.68 -14.85
N GLU A 193 -27.05 -6.55 -14.26
CA GLU A 193 -26.99 -6.87 -12.83
C GLU A 193 -25.61 -7.43 -12.42
N THR A 194 -25.02 -8.28 -13.26
CA THR A 194 -23.68 -8.85 -13.03
C THR A 194 -22.59 -7.78 -13.11
N LEU A 195 -22.62 -6.92 -14.14
CA LEU A 195 -21.68 -5.80 -14.27
C LEU A 195 -21.80 -4.82 -13.10
N TYR A 196 -23.03 -4.53 -12.67
CA TYR A 196 -23.30 -3.67 -11.53
C TYR A 196 -22.75 -4.25 -10.22
N PHE A 197 -22.88 -5.57 -10.02
CA PHE A 197 -22.28 -6.26 -8.89
C PHE A 197 -20.75 -6.16 -8.90
N CYS A 198 -20.10 -6.40 -10.05
CA CYS A 198 -18.66 -6.24 -10.20
C CYS A 198 -18.21 -4.79 -9.90
N PHE A 199 -18.89 -3.81 -10.50
CA PHE A 199 -18.62 -2.39 -10.28
C PHE A 199 -18.69 -1.99 -8.80
N ASN A 200 -19.77 -2.37 -8.11
CA ASN A 200 -19.96 -2.07 -6.69
C ASN A 200 -18.88 -2.74 -5.83
N THR A 201 -18.49 -3.96 -6.18
CA THR A 201 -17.45 -4.70 -5.45
C THR A 201 -16.07 -4.08 -5.66
N LEU A 202 -15.67 -3.77 -6.89
CA LEU A 202 -14.40 -3.11 -7.19
C LEU A 202 -14.29 -1.74 -6.52
N THR A 203 -15.36 -0.93 -6.56
CA THR A 203 -15.39 0.40 -5.90
C THR A 203 -15.10 0.30 -4.41
N LYS A 204 -15.67 -0.69 -3.71
CA LYS A 204 -15.40 -0.91 -2.28
C LYS A 204 -13.96 -1.31 -2.02
N MET A 205 -13.38 -2.14 -2.88
CA MET A 205 -11.97 -2.55 -2.76
C MET A 205 -11.01 -1.41 -3.03
N MET A 206 -11.31 -0.52 -3.98
CA MET A 206 -10.52 0.68 -4.21
C MET A 206 -10.43 1.58 -2.97
N ILE A 207 -11.55 1.78 -2.26
CA ILE A 207 -11.57 2.55 -1.02
C ILE A 207 -10.71 1.87 0.05
N LEU A 208 -10.79 0.55 0.17
CA LEU A 208 -10.00 -0.24 1.11
C LEU A 208 -8.49 -0.18 0.80
N LEU A 209 -8.10 -0.23 -0.47
CA LEU A 209 -6.70 -0.07 -0.89
C LEU A 209 -6.16 1.33 -0.58
N LYS A 210 -6.94 2.39 -0.88
CA LYS A 210 -6.53 3.76 -0.51
C LYS A 210 -6.40 3.95 0.99
N PHE A 211 -7.32 3.38 1.77
CA PHE A 211 -7.18 3.38 3.23
C PHE A 211 -5.87 2.72 3.67
N GLN A 212 -5.46 1.60 3.07
CA GLN A 212 -4.20 0.93 3.39
C GLN A 212 -2.98 1.76 3.00
N ILE A 213 -2.99 2.44 1.85
CA ILE A 213 -1.92 3.36 1.45
C ILE A 213 -1.76 4.47 2.49
N TYR A 214 -2.86 5.13 2.87
CA TYR A 214 -2.83 6.17 3.90
C TYR A 214 -2.46 5.62 5.28
N PHE A 215 -2.87 4.40 5.61
CA PHE A 215 -2.49 3.75 6.85
C PHE A 215 -0.99 3.47 6.91
N LEU A 216 -0.39 2.93 5.83
CA LEU A 216 1.07 2.77 5.74
C LEU A 216 1.77 4.12 5.89
N SER A 217 1.28 5.16 5.21
CA SER A 217 1.80 6.53 5.32
C SER A 217 1.76 7.06 6.76
N TYR A 218 0.66 6.82 7.46
CA TYR A 218 0.50 7.20 8.86
C TYR A 218 1.39 6.39 9.80
N VAL A 219 1.59 5.10 9.50
CA VAL A 219 2.41 4.20 10.30
C VAL A 219 3.85 4.70 10.39
N TRP A 220 4.44 5.04 9.25
CA TRP A 220 5.84 5.46 9.21
C TRP A 220 6.07 6.87 9.75
N ARG A 221 5.14 7.81 9.47
CA ARG A 221 5.27 9.21 9.90
C ARG A 221 5.01 9.42 11.39
N ALA A 222 3.97 8.79 11.93
CA ALA A 222 3.45 9.14 13.25
C ALA A 222 3.44 7.94 14.21
N LEU A 223 2.84 6.82 13.79
CA LEU A 223 2.53 5.71 14.70
C LEU A 223 3.80 5.00 15.21
N PHE A 224 4.77 4.74 14.33
CA PHE A 224 6.01 4.05 14.69
C PHE A 224 6.83 4.79 15.77
N PRO A 225 7.26 6.07 15.56
CA PRO A 225 8.04 6.78 16.57
C PRO A 225 7.24 7.00 17.86
N MET A 226 5.93 7.29 17.76
CA MET A 226 5.07 7.52 18.92
C MET A 226 4.92 6.28 19.79
N LEU A 227 4.66 5.11 19.19
CA LEU A 227 4.55 3.85 19.93
C LEU A 227 5.90 3.39 20.50
N LEU A 228 7.00 3.60 19.78
CA LEU A 228 8.33 3.21 20.24
C LEU A 228 8.75 4.05 21.46
N VAL A 229 8.66 5.38 21.38
CA VAL A 229 8.99 6.28 22.51
C VAL A 229 8.08 5.99 23.70
N LEU A 230 6.77 5.88 23.46
CA LEU A 230 5.82 5.55 24.53
C LEU A 230 6.15 4.19 25.16
N GLY A 231 6.48 3.18 24.36
CA GLY A 231 6.87 1.86 24.84
C GLY A 231 8.14 1.87 25.71
N VAL A 232 9.15 2.64 25.30
CA VAL A 232 10.39 2.82 26.08
C VAL A 232 10.12 3.54 27.40
N ILE A 233 9.33 4.61 27.39
CA ILE A 233 8.93 5.33 28.61
C ILE A 233 8.17 4.39 29.56
N LEU A 234 7.21 3.63 29.04
CA LEU A 234 6.40 2.73 29.88
C LEU A 234 7.20 1.55 30.45
N ARG A 235 8.35 1.19 29.87
CA ARG A 235 9.26 0.21 30.51
C ARG A 235 9.91 0.73 31.79
N THR A 236 10.04 2.05 31.96
CA THR A 236 10.67 2.66 33.15
C THR A 236 9.82 2.50 34.41
N PHE A 237 8.51 2.27 34.27
CA PHE A 237 7.64 2.01 35.40
C PHE A 237 7.42 0.50 35.58
N TRP A 238 7.51 0.04 36.82
CA TRP A 238 7.32 -1.37 37.17
C TRP A 238 5.94 -1.92 36.76
N PHE A 239 4.87 -1.13 36.93
CA PHE A 239 3.50 -1.57 36.61
C PHE A 239 3.20 -1.61 35.10
N THR A 240 3.67 -0.62 34.34
CA THR A 240 3.41 -0.51 32.88
C THR A 240 4.44 -1.23 32.01
N ARG A 241 5.41 -1.93 32.61
CA ARG A 241 6.49 -2.58 31.87
C ARG A 241 6.00 -3.59 30.83
N ARG A 242 5.00 -4.39 31.20
CA ARG A 242 4.38 -5.37 30.30
C ARG A 242 3.67 -4.68 29.14
N LEU A 243 2.97 -3.58 29.42
CA LEU A 243 2.33 -2.76 28.39
C LEU A 243 3.37 -2.12 27.45
N GLY A 244 4.49 -1.65 28.00
CA GLY A 244 5.60 -1.10 27.20
C GLY A 244 6.19 -2.11 26.22
N GLY A 245 6.40 -3.37 26.66
CA GLY A 245 6.85 -4.45 25.77
C GLY A 245 5.87 -4.74 24.63
N LEU A 246 4.57 -4.71 24.91
CA LEU A 246 3.51 -4.88 23.90
C LEU A 246 3.46 -3.71 22.90
N LEU A 247 3.58 -2.46 23.34
CA LEU A 247 3.59 -1.31 22.43
C LEU A 247 4.82 -1.34 21.50
N ILE A 248 5.99 -1.73 22.02
CA ILE A 248 7.18 -1.92 21.19
C ILE A 248 6.93 -3.04 20.17
N ALA A 249 6.31 -4.17 20.58
CA ALA A 249 5.98 -5.26 19.66
C ALA A 249 5.03 -4.81 18.54
N ILE A 250 3.98 -4.04 18.86
CA ILE A 250 3.04 -3.48 17.88
C ILE A 250 3.76 -2.54 16.92
N ALA A 251 4.58 -1.62 17.44
CA ALA A 251 5.33 -0.68 16.62
C ALA A 251 6.19 -1.42 15.58
N ILE A 252 6.93 -2.43 16.02
CA ILE A 252 7.79 -3.24 15.15
C ILE A 252 6.94 -4.05 14.17
N GLY A 253 5.89 -4.72 14.64
CA GLY A 253 5.08 -5.56 13.77
C GLY A 253 4.43 -4.79 12.63
N ILE A 254 3.83 -3.64 12.93
CA ILE A 254 3.19 -2.82 11.89
C ILE A 254 4.23 -2.15 10.98
N TYR A 255 5.38 -1.72 11.51
CA TYR A 255 6.43 -1.07 10.71
C TYR A 255 7.21 -2.06 9.83
N VAL A 256 7.47 -3.26 10.33
CA VAL A 256 8.31 -4.27 9.67
C VAL A 256 7.48 -5.31 8.93
N ALA A 257 6.61 -6.02 9.65
CA ALA A 257 5.98 -7.23 9.11
C ALA A 257 4.96 -6.87 8.02
N MET A 258 4.16 -5.83 8.23
CA MET A 258 3.14 -5.43 7.27
C MET A 258 3.73 -5.01 5.90
N PRO A 259 4.67 -4.04 5.80
CA PRO A 259 5.25 -3.67 4.51
C PRO A 259 6.02 -4.82 3.86
N LEU A 260 6.75 -5.63 4.65
CA LEU A 260 7.53 -6.75 4.10
C LEU A 260 6.63 -7.79 3.42
N LEU A 261 5.43 -8.05 3.95
CA LEU A 261 4.48 -8.96 3.32
C LEU A 261 3.89 -8.39 2.02
N TYR A 262 3.71 -7.07 1.91
CA TYR A 262 3.36 -6.45 0.64
C TYR A 262 4.50 -6.52 -0.37
N VAL A 263 5.76 -6.32 0.05
CA VAL A 263 6.94 -6.52 -0.81
C VAL A 263 7.02 -7.96 -1.31
N LEU A 264 6.78 -8.94 -0.42
CA LEU A 264 6.73 -10.35 -0.80
C LEU A 264 5.58 -10.62 -1.79
N SER A 265 4.42 -10.01 -1.57
CA SER A 265 3.27 -10.15 -2.47
C SER A 265 3.56 -9.54 -3.84
N TYR A 266 4.23 -8.39 -3.89
CA TYR A 266 4.71 -7.79 -5.13
C TYR A 266 5.68 -8.71 -5.89
N TYR A 267 6.62 -9.34 -5.17
CA TYR A 267 7.54 -10.31 -5.76
C TYR A 267 6.82 -11.54 -6.33
N ILE A 268 5.86 -12.11 -5.60
CA ILE A 268 5.04 -13.24 -6.06
C ILE A 268 4.24 -12.83 -7.30
N LEU A 269 3.61 -11.65 -7.25
CA LEU A 269 2.82 -11.10 -8.33
C LEU A 269 3.64 -10.91 -9.62
N GLY A 270 4.88 -10.44 -9.49
CA GLY A 270 5.83 -10.33 -10.60
C GLY A 270 6.16 -11.68 -11.23
N GLY A 271 6.31 -12.73 -10.41
CA GLY A 271 6.62 -14.08 -10.89
C GLY A 271 5.43 -14.82 -11.51
N THR A 272 4.20 -14.63 -11.02
CA THR A 272 3.01 -15.38 -11.47
C THR A 272 2.32 -14.77 -12.68
N SER A 273 2.59 -13.51 -12.99
CA SER A 273 1.71 -12.74 -13.86
C SER A 273 1.94 -12.84 -15.34
N ALA A 274 3.10 -13.32 -15.81
CA ALA A 274 3.42 -13.50 -17.23
C ALA A 274 2.94 -12.37 -18.18
N GLY A 275 2.81 -11.12 -17.69
CA GLY A 275 2.32 -9.97 -18.46
C GLY A 275 0.80 -9.87 -18.68
N THR A 276 -0.04 -10.56 -17.90
CA THR A 276 -1.51 -10.60 -18.04
C THR A 276 -2.28 -9.53 -17.25
N TYR A 277 -1.58 -8.59 -16.59
CA TYR A 277 -2.26 -7.43 -16.00
C TYR A 277 -2.70 -6.45 -17.09
N VAL A 278 -3.88 -5.84 -16.90
CA VAL A 278 -4.43 -4.80 -17.79
C VAL A 278 -3.42 -3.66 -17.96
N VAL A 279 -2.72 -3.32 -16.87
CA VAL A 279 -1.50 -2.52 -16.92
C VAL A 279 -0.29 -3.46 -16.92
N LYS A 280 0.32 -3.68 -18.09
CA LYS A 280 1.70 -4.17 -18.12
C LYS A 280 2.56 -3.12 -17.41
N ILE A 281 3.10 -3.48 -16.25
CA ILE A 281 4.19 -2.74 -15.65
C ILE A 281 5.39 -3.06 -16.52
N ASP A 282 5.63 -2.26 -17.54
CA ASP A 282 6.88 -2.30 -18.27
C ASP A 282 7.82 -1.31 -17.55
N PRO A 283 8.70 -1.78 -16.65
CA PRO A 283 9.59 -0.89 -15.91
C PRO A 283 10.53 -0.11 -16.83
N SER A 284 10.70 -0.53 -18.08
CA SER A 284 11.47 0.16 -19.12
C SER A 284 10.70 1.30 -19.80
N ALA A 285 9.39 1.15 -20.03
CA ALA A 285 8.55 2.18 -20.66
C ALA A 285 8.24 3.37 -19.72
N TYR A 286 8.56 3.21 -18.44
CA TYR A 286 8.29 4.22 -17.43
C TYR A 286 9.33 5.36 -17.42
N GLY A 287 10.47 5.18 -18.06
CA GLY A 287 11.53 6.20 -18.15
C GLY A 287 11.31 7.30 -19.19
N ASP A 288 10.29 7.22 -20.05
CA ASP A 288 10.22 8.06 -21.26
C ASP A 288 8.93 8.88 -21.46
N ILE A 289 7.98 8.84 -20.51
CA ILE A 289 6.68 9.54 -20.67
C ILE A 289 6.75 11.01 -20.22
N THR A 290 7.81 11.44 -19.53
CA THR A 290 8.03 12.85 -19.16
C THR A 290 8.92 13.60 -20.14
N SER A 291 9.66 12.91 -21.02
CA SER A 291 10.60 13.53 -21.96
C SER A 291 9.90 14.28 -23.10
N GLU A 292 8.67 13.91 -23.48
CA GLU A 292 7.98 14.57 -24.60
C GLU A 292 7.23 15.86 -24.20
N HIS A 293 6.87 16.06 -22.92
CA HIS A 293 6.16 17.27 -22.49
C HIS A 293 7.03 18.31 -21.76
N GLU A 294 8.22 17.92 -21.28
CA GLU A 294 9.14 18.84 -20.59
C GLU A 294 10.26 19.40 -21.51
N GLN A 295 10.31 19.01 -22.79
CA GLN A 295 11.22 19.62 -23.77
C GLN A 295 10.75 20.97 -24.35
N LEU A 296 9.63 21.53 -23.90
CA LEU A 296 9.16 22.85 -24.36
C LEU A 296 9.50 24.02 -23.41
N PHE A 297 10.18 23.81 -22.28
CA PHE A 297 10.46 24.91 -21.35
C PHE A 297 11.91 25.17 -20.92
N GLU A 298 12.91 24.37 -21.31
CA GLU A 298 14.31 24.68 -20.99
C GLU A 298 15.28 24.55 -22.17
N SER A 299 15.08 25.39 -23.20
CA SER A 299 16.19 25.75 -24.10
C SER A 299 16.91 26.98 -23.54
N GLY A 300 17.81 26.78 -22.58
CA GLY A 300 18.50 27.92 -21.94
C GLY A 300 19.69 27.60 -21.04
N GLY A 301 20.49 26.56 -21.30
CA GLY A 301 21.66 26.29 -20.46
C GLY A 301 22.63 25.28 -21.03
N ALA A 302 23.58 25.75 -21.83
CA ALA A 302 24.67 24.95 -22.35
C ALA A 302 25.66 24.55 -21.25
N TYR A 303 25.85 23.25 -20.99
CA TYR A 303 27.16 22.65 -20.69
C TYR A 303 27.17 21.19 -21.13
N GLY A 304 27.99 20.92 -22.16
CA GLY A 304 28.10 19.62 -22.79
C GLY A 304 28.93 18.63 -21.99
N THR A 305 28.44 17.40 -21.93
CA THR A 305 29.29 16.21 -21.96
C THR A 305 28.78 15.29 -23.06
N PRO A 306 29.65 14.61 -23.82
CA PRO A 306 29.22 13.73 -24.90
C PRO A 306 28.72 12.41 -24.30
N TYR A 307 27.41 12.27 -24.17
CA TYR A 307 26.80 10.96 -23.94
C TYR A 307 26.92 10.17 -25.25
N THR A 308 27.72 9.11 -25.23
CA THR A 308 27.66 8.08 -26.27
C THR A 308 26.31 7.40 -26.17
N LEU A 309 25.42 7.74 -27.11
CA LEU A 309 24.19 7.00 -27.38
C LEU A 309 24.57 5.56 -27.70
N VAL A 310 24.34 4.67 -26.75
CA VAL A 310 24.29 3.22 -27.00
C VAL A 310 22.97 2.98 -27.71
N GLU A 311 23.02 2.79 -29.03
CA GLU A 311 21.86 2.32 -29.81
C GLU A 311 21.44 0.95 -29.28
N HIS A 312 20.41 0.91 -28.45
CA HIS A 312 19.69 -0.31 -28.11
C HIS A 312 18.73 -0.65 -29.25
N PRO A 313 18.84 -1.82 -29.91
CA PRO A 313 18.00 -2.19 -31.06
C PRO A 313 16.54 -2.57 -30.71
N GLU A 314 16.04 -2.22 -29.52
CA GLU A 314 14.65 -2.50 -29.09
C GLU A 314 13.65 -1.36 -29.39
N LEU A 315 14.10 -0.23 -29.95
CA LEU A 315 13.24 0.92 -30.28
C LEU A 315 12.43 0.77 -31.59
N GLN A 316 12.37 -0.43 -32.18
CA GLN A 316 11.37 -0.75 -33.22
C GLN A 316 9.99 -1.14 -32.64
N ASP A 317 9.84 -1.22 -31.31
CA ASP A 317 8.62 -1.69 -30.66
C ASP A 317 7.65 -0.58 -30.17
N MET A 318 7.99 0.71 -30.34
CA MET A 318 7.04 1.81 -30.07
C MET A 318 5.88 1.85 -31.08
N GLY A 319 6.08 1.31 -32.28
CA GLY A 319 4.99 1.05 -33.22
C GLY A 319 3.99 0.04 -32.68
N ASP A 320 4.44 -0.92 -31.87
CA ASP A 320 3.63 -1.99 -31.31
C ASP A 320 2.88 -1.54 -30.05
N VAL A 321 3.40 -0.58 -29.29
CA VAL A 321 2.66 0.08 -28.20
C VAL A 321 1.53 0.96 -28.74
N ALA A 322 1.79 1.75 -29.78
CA ALA A 322 0.74 2.51 -30.46
C ALA A 322 -0.29 1.58 -31.14
N HIS A 323 0.15 0.45 -31.70
CA HIS A 323 -0.76 -0.57 -32.25
C HIS A 323 -1.54 -1.32 -31.15
N ARG A 324 -0.99 -1.46 -29.94
CA ARG A 324 -1.65 -2.08 -28.78
C ARG A 324 -2.64 -1.14 -28.11
N ILE A 325 -2.30 0.14 -27.93
CA ILE A 325 -3.24 1.18 -27.45
C ILE A 325 -4.35 1.37 -28.48
N ASN A 326 -4.02 1.45 -29.76
CA ASN A 326 -5.01 1.51 -30.83
C ASN A 326 -5.77 0.18 -30.99
N SER A 327 -5.27 -0.96 -30.49
CA SER A 327 -6.03 -2.22 -30.41
C SER A 327 -6.95 -2.30 -29.19
N ILE A 328 -6.65 -1.60 -28.11
CA ILE A 328 -7.53 -1.47 -26.94
C ILE A 328 -8.62 -0.44 -27.24
N GLU A 329 -8.26 0.67 -27.91
CA GLU A 329 -9.19 1.68 -28.42
C GLU A 329 -10.03 1.16 -29.62
N ASN A 330 -9.49 0.25 -30.45
CA ASN A 330 -10.25 -0.49 -31.48
C ASN A 330 -10.87 -1.82 -31.02
N ARG A 331 -10.73 -2.23 -29.75
CA ARG A 331 -11.67 -3.22 -29.21
C ARG A 331 -12.99 -2.49 -29.06
N ASN A 332 -13.71 -2.41 -30.18
CA ASN A 332 -15.09 -1.97 -30.29
C ASN A 332 -15.95 -2.97 -29.53
N TYR A 333 -15.87 -2.98 -28.19
CA TYR A 333 -16.80 -3.70 -27.32
C TYR A 333 -18.24 -3.33 -27.68
N VAL A 334 -18.47 -2.09 -28.10
CA VAL A 334 -19.75 -1.61 -28.64
C VAL A 334 -20.13 -2.31 -29.93
N GLY A 335 -19.17 -2.51 -30.85
CA GLY A 335 -19.38 -3.22 -32.12
C GLY A 335 -19.68 -4.70 -31.93
N ASP A 336 -19.00 -5.36 -30.99
CA ASP A 336 -19.25 -6.77 -30.65
C ASP A 336 -20.56 -6.96 -29.87
N ILE A 337 -20.91 -6.06 -28.96
CA ILE A 337 -22.21 -6.10 -28.28
C ILE A 337 -23.34 -5.85 -29.27
N LEU A 338 -23.20 -4.90 -30.20
CA LEU A 338 -24.21 -4.65 -31.24
C LEU A 338 -24.29 -5.78 -32.27
N SER A 339 -23.19 -6.43 -32.63
CA SER A 339 -23.21 -7.55 -33.57
C SER A 339 -23.90 -8.78 -32.96
N VAL A 340 -23.65 -9.05 -31.68
CA VAL A 340 -24.33 -10.12 -30.93
C VAL A 340 -25.81 -9.79 -30.74
N ALA A 341 -26.16 -8.57 -30.32
CA ALA A 341 -27.57 -8.16 -30.17
C ALA A 341 -28.33 -8.15 -31.52
N GLY A 342 -27.66 -7.73 -32.60
CA GLY A 342 -28.21 -7.75 -33.96
C GLY A 342 -28.46 -9.17 -34.47
N SER A 343 -27.57 -10.11 -34.17
CA SER A 343 -27.76 -11.52 -34.55
C SER A 343 -28.88 -12.21 -33.76
N ALA A 344 -29.08 -11.85 -32.50
CA ALA A 344 -30.15 -12.39 -31.65
C ALA A 344 -31.55 -11.87 -32.01
N ALA A 345 -31.66 -10.64 -32.54
CA ALA A 345 -32.94 -10.04 -32.90
C ALA A 345 -33.53 -10.55 -34.23
N VAL A 346 -32.71 -11.14 -35.11
CA VAL A 346 -33.13 -11.53 -36.47
C VAL A 346 -33.55 -13.01 -36.57
N ALA A 347 -33.16 -13.86 -35.61
CA ALA A 347 -33.51 -15.28 -35.60
C ALA A 347 -34.53 -15.60 -34.50
N GLY A 348 -35.82 -15.58 -34.83
CA GLY A 348 -36.96 -15.86 -33.93
C GLY A 348 -37.08 -17.31 -33.41
N SER A 349 -35.97 -17.98 -33.19
CA SER A 349 -35.87 -19.29 -32.54
C SER A 349 -34.99 -19.13 -31.30
N PRO A 350 -35.34 -19.72 -30.14
CA PRO A 350 -34.41 -19.79 -29.01
C PRO A 350 -33.20 -20.57 -29.50
N VAL A 351 -32.09 -19.88 -29.76
CA VAL A 351 -30.83 -20.50 -30.21
C VAL A 351 -30.33 -21.31 -29.02
N PRO A 352 -30.38 -22.66 -29.03
CA PRO A 352 -29.36 -23.37 -28.28
C PRO A 352 -28.05 -22.96 -28.95
N ILE A 353 -27.01 -22.55 -28.21
CA ILE A 353 -25.69 -22.34 -28.83
C ILE A 353 -24.80 -23.56 -28.54
N PRO A 354 -25.02 -24.73 -29.18
CA PRO A 354 -24.01 -25.77 -29.23
C PRO A 354 -22.88 -25.24 -30.13
N GLY A 355 -21.77 -24.85 -29.50
CA GLY A 355 -20.59 -24.32 -30.18
C GLY A 355 -20.37 -22.80 -30.08
N VAL A 356 -20.78 -22.09 -29.01
CA VAL A 356 -20.00 -20.90 -28.63
C VAL A 356 -18.60 -21.45 -28.33
N PRO A 357 -17.55 -21.07 -29.08
CA PRO A 357 -16.21 -21.41 -28.67
C PRO A 357 -16.04 -20.81 -27.28
N THR A 358 -15.85 -21.68 -26.29
CA THR A 358 -15.73 -21.38 -24.86
C THR A 358 -14.61 -20.40 -24.53
N GLU A 359 -13.81 -20.01 -25.52
CA GLU A 359 -12.58 -19.23 -25.39
C GLU A 359 -12.78 -17.71 -25.50
N ASN A 360 -13.91 -17.17 -26.02
CA ASN A 360 -14.02 -15.72 -26.32
C ASN A 360 -15.27 -15.00 -25.77
N ASN A 361 -15.95 -15.53 -24.75
CA ASN A 361 -17.04 -14.76 -24.14
C ASN A 361 -16.45 -13.59 -23.32
N TRP A 362 -16.61 -12.35 -23.77
CA TRP A 362 -16.06 -11.18 -23.08
C TRP A 362 -16.52 -11.04 -21.61
N VAL A 363 -17.65 -11.65 -21.23
CA VAL A 363 -18.12 -11.66 -19.83
C VAL A 363 -17.51 -12.80 -19.02
N VAL A 364 -17.55 -14.05 -19.52
CA VAL A 364 -17.30 -15.29 -18.73
C VAL A 364 -16.13 -16.14 -19.27
N GLY A 365 -15.65 -15.86 -20.47
CA GLY A 365 -14.56 -16.61 -21.11
C GLY A 365 -13.20 -16.31 -20.49
N ASP A 366 -12.17 -16.98 -21.01
CA ASP A 366 -10.79 -16.74 -20.61
C ASP A 366 -10.42 -15.28 -20.91
N ASP A 367 -9.91 -14.57 -19.90
CA ASP A 367 -9.68 -13.12 -19.88
C ASP A 367 -10.95 -12.25 -19.99
N GLY A 368 -12.11 -12.86 -19.75
CA GLY A 368 -13.38 -12.16 -19.62
C GLY A 368 -13.40 -11.24 -18.39
N VAL A 369 -14.33 -10.29 -18.41
CA VAL A 369 -14.52 -9.31 -17.33
C VAL A 369 -14.73 -9.99 -15.97
N LEU A 370 -15.48 -11.09 -15.92
CA LEU A 370 -15.72 -11.81 -14.65
C LEU A 370 -14.44 -12.46 -14.12
N GLU A 371 -13.64 -13.09 -14.99
CA GLU A 371 -12.39 -13.74 -14.60
C GLU A 371 -11.35 -12.72 -14.14
N ASN A 372 -11.19 -11.62 -14.89
CA ASN A 372 -10.28 -10.53 -14.50
C ASN A 372 -10.72 -9.87 -13.20
N THR A 373 -12.04 -9.67 -13.01
CA THR A 373 -12.58 -9.13 -11.75
C THR A 373 -12.27 -10.09 -10.61
N ALA A 374 -12.45 -11.40 -10.81
CA ALA A 374 -12.18 -12.41 -9.80
C ALA A 374 -10.68 -12.48 -9.45
N LYS A 375 -9.79 -12.47 -10.45
CA LYS A 375 -8.33 -12.42 -10.26
C LYS A 375 -7.93 -11.20 -9.44
N LEU A 376 -8.39 -10.00 -9.84
CA LEU A 376 -8.09 -8.76 -9.11
C LEU A 376 -8.69 -8.75 -7.70
N LEU A 377 -9.92 -9.26 -7.54
CA LEU A 377 -10.57 -9.33 -6.24
C LEU A 377 -9.79 -10.25 -5.29
N ILE A 378 -9.29 -11.39 -5.76
CA ILE A 378 -8.43 -12.28 -4.97
C ILE A 378 -7.21 -11.49 -4.48
N TYR A 379 -6.44 -10.85 -5.36
CA TYR A 379 -5.24 -10.12 -4.91
C TYR A 379 -5.56 -8.90 -4.03
N ALA A 380 -6.63 -8.16 -4.33
CA ALA A 380 -7.01 -6.97 -3.57
C ALA A 380 -7.63 -7.29 -2.19
N THR A 381 -8.20 -8.48 -1.99
CA THR A 381 -8.82 -8.89 -0.71
C THR A 381 -7.95 -9.84 0.10
N PHE A 382 -7.45 -10.88 -0.55
CA PHE A 382 -6.73 -11.96 0.10
C PHE A 382 -5.37 -11.49 0.61
N VAL A 383 -4.63 -10.71 -0.19
CA VAL A 383 -3.31 -10.23 0.20
C VAL A 383 -3.40 -9.33 1.44
N PRO A 384 -4.23 -8.27 1.48
CA PRO A 384 -4.31 -7.46 2.70
C PRO A 384 -4.81 -8.21 3.92
N PHE A 385 -5.72 -9.17 3.74
CA PHE A 385 -6.18 -10.03 4.83
C PHE A 385 -5.03 -10.89 5.39
N MET A 386 -4.27 -11.54 4.50
CA MET A 386 -3.08 -12.32 4.88
C MET A 386 -2.03 -11.45 5.57
N VAL A 387 -1.79 -10.23 5.06
CA VAL A 387 -0.86 -9.26 5.64
C VAL A 387 -1.28 -8.90 7.06
N LEU A 388 -2.56 -8.59 7.28
CA LEU A 388 -3.11 -8.25 8.59
C LEU A 388 -2.99 -9.42 9.57
N MET A 389 -3.41 -10.63 9.18
CA MET A 389 -3.36 -11.82 10.03
C MET A 389 -1.94 -12.21 10.42
N THR A 390 -1.01 -12.13 9.46
CA THR A 390 0.41 -12.42 9.71
C THR A 390 1.05 -11.35 10.58
N THR A 391 0.69 -10.07 10.40
CA THR A 391 1.18 -8.98 11.25
C THR A 391 0.72 -9.15 12.69
N ILE A 392 -0.56 -9.49 12.92
CA ILE A 392 -1.06 -9.78 14.28
C ILE A 392 -0.34 -10.98 14.87
N SER A 393 -0.14 -12.04 14.09
CA SER A 393 0.59 -13.24 14.52
C SER A 393 2.05 -12.93 14.89
N PHE A 394 2.71 -12.07 14.12
CA PHE A 394 4.06 -11.58 14.40
C PHE A 394 4.11 -10.79 15.71
N ILE A 395 3.18 -9.86 15.92
CA ILE A 395 3.08 -9.07 17.17
C ILE A 395 2.87 -10.01 18.36
N LYS A 396 2.00 -11.02 18.22
CA LYS A 396 1.73 -12.02 19.26
C LYS A 396 2.97 -12.84 19.61
N GLY A 397 3.76 -13.23 18.61
CA GLY A 397 5.02 -13.95 18.82
C GLY A 397 6.12 -13.08 19.45
N LEU A 398 6.17 -11.79 19.08
CA LEU A 398 7.21 -10.87 19.54
C LEU A 398 6.94 -10.30 20.94
N SER A 399 5.67 -10.15 21.33
CA SER A 399 5.29 -9.53 22.62
C SER A 399 5.90 -10.25 23.85
N PRO A 400 5.84 -11.60 23.98
CA PRO A 400 6.50 -12.32 25.08
C PRO A 400 8.01 -12.14 25.13
N LEU A 401 8.66 -12.10 23.96
CA LEU A 401 10.10 -11.94 23.86
C LEU A 401 10.54 -10.59 24.43
N LEU A 402 9.70 -9.56 24.26
CA LEU A 402 9.91 -8.23 24.83
C LEU A 402 9.41 -8.09 26.28
N GLY A 403 8.87 -9.15 26.88
CA GLY A 403 8.32 -9.16 28.23
C GLY A 403 6.92 -8.53 28.34
N GLY A 404 6.20 -8.45 27.24
CA GLY A 404 4.78 -8.06 27.21
C GLY A 404 3.86 -9.23 27.57
N ASP A 405 2.70 -8.90 28.14
CA ASP A 405 1.63 -9.88 28.33
C ASP A 405 0.85 -10.05 27.02
N ILE A 406 0.71 -11.30 26.59
CA ILE A 406 -0.14 -11.69 25.45
C ILE A 406 -1.62 -11.66 25.84
N GLU A 407 -1.90 -11.77 27.14
CA GLU A 407 -3.24 -11.97 27.69
C GLU A 407 -4.03 -10.67 27.87
N ILE A 408 -3.91 -9.72 26.93
CA ILE A 408 -4.97 -8.71 26.81
C ILE A 408 -6.18 -9.46 26.24
N ALA A 409 -7.11 -9.82 27.13
CA ALA A 409 -8.27 -10.67 26.89
C ALA A 409 -9.12 -10.29 25.64
N GLY A 410 -8.96 -9.09 25.09
CA GLY A 410 -9.62 -8.67 23.84
C GLY A 410 -8.94 -9.12 22.54
N ILE A 411 -7.61 -9.21 22.48
CA ILE A 411 -6.90 -9.51 21.20
C ILE A 411 -7.02 -11.00 20.85
N THR A 412 -6.98 -11.88 21.85
CA THR A 412 -7.12 -13.32 21.65
C THR A 412 -8.52 -13.74 21.18
N HIS A 413 -9.53 -12.90 21.40
CA HIS A 413 -10.92 -13.13 20.98
C HIS A 413 -11.25 -12.59 19.58
N LEU A 414 -10.38 -11.77 19.01
CA LEU A 414 -10.56 -11.19 17.67
C LEU A 414 -10.08 -12.13 16.56
N ILE A 415 -9.31 -13.17 16.93
CA ILE A 415 -8.93 -14.33 16.11
C ILE A 415 -9.79 -15.51 16.56
#